data_AF-A0A7Y1XDA8-F1
#
_entry.id   AF-A0A7Y1XDA8-F1
#
_cell.length_a   1.000
_cell.length_b   1.000
_cell.length_c   1.000
_cell.angle_alpha   90.00
_cell.angle_beta   90.00
_cell.angle_gamma   90.00
#
_symmetry.space_group_name_H-M   'P 1'
#
loop_
_entity.id
_entity.type
_entity.pdbx_description
1 polymer ?
#
loop_
_entity_poly.entity_id
_entity_poly.type
_entity_poly.pdbx_seq_one_letter_code
_entity_poly.pdbx_strand_id
1 'polypeptide(L)' 'IKDVPGTHTVIYDSDIDSIKIKHTAKSRKGFALGAVIASEWIVDKKGIYTLKDVLNIG' A
#
# COMPACT_ATOMS: atom_id res chain seq x y z
N ILE A 1 -4.67 19.68 14.21
CA ILE A 1 -4.07 18.94 13.06
C ILE A 1 -5.20 18.14 12.43
N LYS A 2 -5.63 18.44 11.20
CA LYS A 2 -6.60 17.58 10.49
C LYS A 2 -5.94 16.20 10.35
N ASP A 3 -6.64 15.15 10.79
CA ASP A 3 -6.14 13.77 10.82
C ASP A 3 -5.88 13.29 9.37
N VAL A 4 -4.68 13.55 8.85
CA VAL A 4 -4.25 13.14 7.50
C VAL A 4 -3.72 11.70 7.62
N PRO A 5 -4.43 10.69 7.09
CA PRO A 5 -4.00 9.29 7.22
C PRO A 5 -2.72 8.99 6.42
N GLY A 6 -2.48 9.75 5.34
CA GLY A 6 -1.26 9.72 4.55
C GLY A 6 -1.52 9.94 3.07
N THR A 7 -0.71 10.77 2.41
CA THR A 7 -0.69 10.90 0.94
C THR A 7 0.76 10.84 0.47
N HIS A 8 1.04 9.93 -0.45
CA HIS A 8 2.36 9.77 -1.07
C HIS A 8 2.25 10.06 -2.56
N THR A 9 3.27 10.68 -3.11
CA THR A 9 3.35 10.99 -4.54
C THR A 9 4.77 10.75 -5.01
N VAL A 10 4.91 9.97 -6.09
CA VAL A 10 6.14 9.87 -6.87
C VAL A 10 5.93 10.68 -8.14
N ILE A 11 6.87 11.58 -8.42
CA ILE A 11 6.85 12.43 -9.62
C ILE A 11 8.13 12.12 -10.39
N TYR A 12 7.95 11.75 -11.66
CA TYR A 12 9.02 11.71 -12.65
C TYR A 12 8.80 12.91 -13.55
N ASP A 13 9.77 13.82 -13.58
CA ASP A 13 9.65 15.11 -14.27
C ASP A 13 10.85 15.30 -15.20
N SER A 14 10.59 15.90 -16.36
CA SER A 14 11.59 16.26 -17.36
C SER A 14 11.15 17.55 -18.07
N ASP A 15 12.01 18.10 -18.91
CA ASP A 15 11.71 19.33 -19.65
C ASP A 15 10.58 19.15 -20.69
N ILE A 16 10.24 17.90 -21.04
CA ILE A 16 9.26 17.58 -22.09
C ILE A 16 7.98 17.00 -21.47
N ASP A 17 8.12 16.07 -20.53
CA ASP A 17 7.01 15.31 -19.95
C ASP A 17 7.08 15.21 -18.43
N SER A 18 5.90 15.05 -17.81
CA SER A 18 5.72 14.81 -16.38
C SER A 18 4.78 13.63 -16.13
N ILE A 19 5.19 12.70 -15.26
CA ILE A 19 4.41 11.55 -14.81
C ILE A 19 4.27 11.59 -13.29
N LYS A 20 3.03 11.43 -12.82
CA LYS A 20 2.71 11.45 -11.39
C LYS A 20 1.93 10.21 -10.95
N ILE A 21 2.48 9.50 -9.97
CA ILE A 21 1.82 8.37 -9.31
C ILE A 21 1.46 8.81 -7.88
N LYS A 22 0.16 8.79 -7.53
CA LYS A 22 -0.34 9.28 -6.24
C LYS A 22 -1.12 8.20 -5.50
N HIS A 23 -0.74 7.94 -4.25
CA HIS A 23 -1.49 7.10 -3.31
C HIS A 23 -2.06 7.96 -2.18
N THR A 24 -3.38 7.92 -1.96
CA THR A 24 -4.07 8.73 -0.94
C THR A 24 -4.88 7.84 -0.01
N ALA A 25 -4.49 7.76 1.26
CA ALA A 25 -5.28 7.09 2.28
C ALA A 25 -6.34 8.06 2.84
N LYS A 26 -7.62 7.76 2.58
CA LYS A 26 -8.77 8.56 3.08
C LYS A 26 -9.14 8.23 4.53
N SER A 27 -8.72 7.07 5.04
CA SER A 27 -8.86 6.66 6.44
C SER A 27 -7.90 5.50 6.76
N ARG A 28 -7.78 5.13 8.04
CA ARG A 28 -6.99 3.96 8.47
C ARG A 28 -7.67 2.60 8.21
N LYS A 29 -8.94 2.58 7.77
CA LYS A 29 -9.71 1.34 7.55
C LYS A 29 -9.08 0.42 6.49
N GLY A 30 -8.47 0.99 5.46
CA GLY A 30 -7.80 0.21 4.41
C GLY A 30 -6.62 -0.61 4.95
N PHE A 31 -5.84 -0.05 5.87
CA PHE A 31 -4.73 -0.76 6.51
C PHE A 31 -5.23 -1.89 7.40
N ALA A 32 -6.28 -1.63 8.19
CA ALA A 32 -6.89 -2.65 9.06
C ALA A 32 -7.45 -3.82 8.25
N LEU A 33 -8.15 -3.53 7.14
CA LEU A 33 -8.64 -4.56 6.23
C LEU A 33 -7.50 -5.37 5.62
N GLY A 34 -6.42 -4.70 5.18
CA GLY A 34 -5.24 -5.39 4.64
C GLY A 34 -4.58 -6.33 5.66
N ALA A 35 -4.54 -5.95 6.93
CA ALA A 35 -4.03 -6.81 8.00
C ALA A 35 -4.93 -8.04 8.25
N VAL A 36 -6.25 -7.88 8.22
CA VAL A 36 -7.19 -9.01 8.32
C VAL A 36 -7.01 -9.97 7.15
N ILE A 37 -6.95 -9.46 5.91
CA ILE A 37 -6.70 -10.27 4.70
C ILE A 37 -5.37 -11.02 4.82
N ALA A 38 -4.30 -10.36 5.26
CA ALA A 38 -3.01 -11.01 5.45
C ALA A 38 -3.06 -12.11 6.54
N SER A 39 -3.86 -11.90 7.59
CA SER A 39 -4.06 -12.88 8.67
C SER A 39 -4.83 -14.11 8.20
N GLU A 40 -5.86 -13.93 7.37
CA GLU A 40 -6.60 -15.03 6.74
C GLU A 40 -5.71 -15.76 5.72
N TRP A 41 -4.91 -15.02 4.95
CA TRP A 41 -4.02 -15.57 3.94
C TRP A 41 -2.89 -16.43 4.56
N ILE A 42 -2.36 -16.07 5.73
CA ILE A 42 -1.17 -16.75 6.29
C ILE A 42 -1.48 -18.09 6.96
N VAL A 43 -2.74 -18.49 7.09
CA VAL A 43 -3.13 -19.76 7.71
C VAL A 43 -2.38 -20.93 7.06
N ASP A 44 -1.84 -21.80 7.91
CA ASP A 44 -1.00 -22.97 7.59
C ASP A 44 0.32 -22.70 6.86
N LYS A 45 0.75 -21.43 6.76
CA LYS A 45 2.04 -21.04 6.17
C LYS A 45 3.12 -20.86 7.24
N LYS A 46 4.36 -21.23 6.91
CA LYS A 46 5.53 -21.10 7.78
C LYS A 46 6.61 -20.31 7.07
N GLY A 47 7.06 -19.24 7.70
CA GLY A 47 8.11 -18.37 7.15
C GLY A 47 7.80 -16.90 7.39
N ILE A 48 8.63 -16.04 6.79
CA ILE A 48 8.45 -14.59 6.78
C ILE A 48 7.86 -14.22 5.42
N TYR A 49 6.74 -13.51 5.44
CA TYR A 49 6.05 -13.05 4.24
C TYR A 49 5.87 -11.54 4.28
N THR A 50 5.74 -10.97 3.10
CA THR A 50 5.55 -9.55 2.84
C THR A 50 4.19 -9.32 2.21
N LEU A 51 3.75 -8.06 2.13
CA LEU A 51 2.50 -7.72 1.45
C LEU A 51 2.55 -8.02 -0.06
N LYS A 52 3.75 -8.09 -0.65
CA LYS A 52 3.95 -8.54 -2.04
C LYS A 52 3.49 -9.98 -2.24
N ASP A 53 3.78 -10.86 -1.29
CA ASP A 53 3.36 -12.26 -1.31
C ASP A 53 1.83 -12.37 -1.19
N VAL A 54 1.23 -11.58 -0.30
CA VAL A 54 -0.24 -11.52 -0.10
C VAL A 54 -0.94 -11.02 -1.37
N LEU A 55 -0.37 -10.02 -2.04
CA LEU A 55 -0.93 -9.40 -3.24
C LEU A 55 -0.55 -10.13 -4.54
N ASN A 56 0.33 -11.13 -4.47
CA ASN A 56 0.88 -11.84 -5.62
C ASN A 56 1.52 -10.89 -6.67
N ILE A 57 2.30 -9.92 -6.20
CA ILE A 57 3.04 -8.98 -7.04
C ILE A 57 4.52 -8.97 -6.62
N GLY A 58 5.42 -9.32 -7.55
CA GLY A 58 6.87 -9.40 -7.31
C GLY A 58 7.52 -8.04 -7.05
#